data_AF-A0A7X9Q3U7-F1
#
_entry.id   AF-A0A7X9Q3U7-F1
#
_cell.length_a   1.000
_cell.length_b   1.000
_cell.length_c   1.000
_cell.angle_alpha   90.00
_cell.angle_beta   90.00
_cell.angle_gamma   90.00
#
_symmetry.space_group_name_H-M   'P 1'
#
loop_
_entity.id
_entity.type
_entity.pdbx_description
1 polymer ?
#
loop_
_entity_poly.entity_id
_entity_poly.type
_entity_poly.pdbx_seq_one_letter_code
_entity_poly.pdbx_strand_id
1 'polypeptide(L)'
;GETGLTLREDEVAALRMLAATAPDVLERMLLSGDHFCDTSSSELTVELRRSLLDRLGLFGVRLAISEIQSGRATTAAALGPVLVEHSGLTALRRLITSHFMPRARILQARSALVALRAISRQISSVVPAVAADLDRQLEQIEASTVQFAQVRGAHLVASGAVSVSPADRAELDRLFSSTEPGAALGMSAAATDQIQAVALQGISKWRSAGADPLADPTYVEVCDTAARVLESIYGATLARS
;
A
#
# COMPACT_ATOMS: atom_id res chain seq x y z
N GLY A 1 -13.44 10.74 1.95
CA GLY A 1 -14.44 9.70 2.22
C GLY A 1 -15.71 10.25 2.83
N GLU A 2 -16.16 11.45 2.44
CA GLU A 2 -17.37 12.07 3.01
C GLU A 2 -18.39 12.53 1.94
N THR A 3 -18.10 12.41 0.65
CA THR A 3 -18.95 12.97 -0.41
C THR A 3 -20.12 12.07 -0.83
N GLY A 4 -20.05 10.75 -0.63
CA GLY A 4 -21.13 9.83 -1.00
C GLY A 4 -22.27 9.73 0.01
N LEU A 5 -22.05 10.08 1.28
CA LEU A 5 -23.07 10.05 2.34
C LEU A 5 -23.95 11.32 2.39
N THR A 6 -23.67 12.31 1.55
CA THR A 6 -24.31 13.63 1.58
C THR A 6 -24.97 14.01 0.25
N LEU A 7 -25.06 13.07 -0.71
CA LEU A 7 -25.66 13.31 -2.02
C LEU A 7 -27.10 13.81 -1.84
N ARG A 8 -27.42 14.92 -2.48
CA ARG A 8 -28.72 15.58 -2.35
C ARG A 8 -29.62 15.23 -3.55
N GLU A 9 -30.93 15.31 -3.34
CA GLU A 9 -31.90 14.97 -4.40
C GLU A 9 -31.89 15.93 -5.60
N ASP A 10 -31.49 17.18 -5.41
CA ASP A 10 -31.25 18.15 -6.49
C ASP A 10 -30.06 17.72 -7.38
N GLU A 11 -29.00 17.18 -6.79
CA GLU A 11 -27.86 16.62 -7.51
C GLU A 11 -28.27 15.35 -8.28
N VAL A 12 -29.10 14.49 -7.69
CA VAL A 12 -29.64 13.32 -8.39
C VAL A 12 -30.59 13.73 -9.51
N ALA A 13 -31.39 14.78 -9.34
CA ALA A 13 -32.21 15.33 -10.42
C ALA A 13 -31.35 15.80 -11.60
N ALA A 14 -30.22 16.46 -11.32
CA ALA A 14 -29.26 16.85 -12.35
C ALA A 14 -28.64 15.62 -13.07
N LEU A 15 -28.28 14.58 -12.33
CA LEU A 15 -27.78 13.33 -12.89
C LEU A 15 -28.84 12.59 -13.74
N ARG A 16 -30.12 12.67 -13.37
CA ARG A 16 -31.22 12.13 -14.20
C ARG A 16 -31.36 12.88 -15.52
N MET A 17 -31.23 14.20 -15.51
CA MET A 17 -31.27 15.00 -16.75
C MET A 17 -30.09 14.65 -17.67
N LEU A 18 -28.90 14.44 -17.11
CA LEU A 18 -27.75 13.94 -17.88
C LEU A 18 -27.98 12.54 -18.42
N ALA A 19 -28.56 11.63 -17.62
CA ALA A 19 -28.87 10.27 -18.04
C ALA A 19 -29.91 10.19 -19.17
N ALA A 20 -30.76 11.21 -19.31
CA ALA A 20 -31.76 11.34 -20.37
C ALA A 20 -31.20 12.01 -21.65
N THR A 21 -29.95 12.49 -21.63
CA THR A 21 -29.30 13.09 -22.81
C THR A 21 -29.07 12.04 -23.89
N ALA A 22 -29.14 12.46 -25.17
CA ALA A 22 -28.90 11.57 -26.31
C ALA A 22 -27.55 10.85 -26.18
N PRO A 23 -27.45 9.52 -26.44
CA PRO A 23 -26.25 8.74 -26.16
C PRO A 23 -24.97 9.28 -26.81
N ASP A 24 -25.05 9.77 -28.04
CA ASP A 24 -23.94 10.30 -28.81
C ASP A 24 -23.43 11.65 -28.26
N VAL A 25 -24.33 12.46 -27.71
CA VAL A 25 -23.99 13.71 -27.03
C VAL A 25 -23.36 13.39 -25.68
N LEU A 26 -23.98 12.50 -24.91
CA LEU A 26 -23.52 12.10 -23.60
C LEU A 26 -22.13 11.44 -23.65
N GLU A 27 -21.86 10.60 -24.64
CA GLU A 27 -20.54 10.00 -24.84
C GLU A 27 -19.45 11.05 -25.07
N ARG A 28 -19.73 12.05 -25.93
CA ARG A 28 -18.82 13.18 -26.17
C ARG A 28 -18.59 14.02 -24.93
N MET A 29 -19.64 14.27 -24.14
CA MET A 29 -19.53 14.99 -22.87
C MET A 29 -18.65 14.27 -21.86
N LEU A 30 -18.68 12.93 -21.83
CA LEU A 30 -18.01 12.11 -20.82
C LEU A 30 -16.57 11.71 -21.20
N LEU A 31 -16.01 12.28 -22.28
CA LEU A 31 -14.62 12.08 -22.70
C LEU A 31 -13.61 12.65 -21.70
N SER A 32 -13.86 13.86 -21.17
CA SER A 32 -13.00 14.53 -20.19
C SER A 32 -13.80 15.51 -19.33
N GLY A 33 -13.21 15.98 -18.22
CA GLY A 33 -13.82 17.03 -17.39
C GLY A 33 -14.02 18.35 -18.15
N ASP A 34 -13.10 18.68 -19.07
CA ASP A 34 -13.18 19.89 -19.90
C ASP A 34 -14.35 19.80 -20.88
N HIS A 35 -14.51 18.67 -21.57
CA HIS A 35 -15.66 18.43 -22.45
C HIS A 35 -16.98 18.43 -21.66
N PHE A 36 -16.99 17.85 -20.46
CA PHE A 36 -18.18 17.83 -19.62
C PHE A 36 -18.60 19.23 -19.14
N CYS A 37 -17.67 20.19 -19.07
CA CYS A 37 -17.94 21.58 -18.66
C CYS A 37 -18.13 22.56 -19.83
N ASP A 38 -18.10 22.10 -21.08
CA ASP A 38 -18.30 22.96 -22.25
C ASP A 38 -19.73 23.54 -22.24
N THR A 39 -19.87 24.84 -22.51
CA THR A 39 -21.15 25.57 -22.51
C THR A 39 -22.17 24.97 -23.48
N SER A 40 -21.71 24.38 -24.60
CA SER A 40 -22.57 23.80 -25.64
C SER A 40 -23.07 22.38 -25.35
N SER A 41 -22.58 21.76 -24.26
CA SER A 41 -22.72 20.32 -24.05
C SER A 41 -24.02 19.88 -23.38
N SER A 42 -24.73 20.76 -22.66
CA SER A 42 -25.93 20.37 -21.92
C SER A 42 -26.82 21.57 -21.63
N GLU A 43 -28.11 21.32 -21.46
CA GLU A 43 -29.07 22.29 -20.91
C GLU A 43 -28.79 22.60 -19.42
N LEU A 44 -28.01 21.76 -18.74
CA LEU A 44 -27.51 22.08 -17.41
C LEU A 44 -26.45 23.18 -17.46
N THR A 45 -26.55 24.11 -16.51
CA THR A 45 -25.55 25.15 -16.32
C THR A 45 -24.16 24.54 -16.09
N VAL A 46 -23.13 25.23 -16.58
CA VAL A 46 -21.74 24.79 -16.43
C VAL A 46 -21.36 24.72 -14.96
N GLU A 47 -21.88 25.64 -14.14
CA GLU A 47 -21.67 25.71 -12.69
C GLU A 47 -22.18 24.46 -11.98
N LEU A 48 -23.36 23.98 -12.35
CA LEU A 48 -23.94 22.76 -11.77
C LEU A 48 -23.14 21.52 -12.19
N ARG A 49 -22.70 21.46 -13.45
CA ARG A 49 -21.84 20.37 -13.97
C ARG A 49 -20.47 20.35 -13.30
N ARG A 50 -19.86 21.52 -13.08
CA ARG A 50 -18.61 21.64 -12.31
C ARG A 50 -18.79 21.15 -10.87
N SER A 51 -19.88 21.55 -10.21
CA SER A 51 -20.21 21.08 -8.86
C SER A 51 -20.33 19.55 -8.78
N LEU A 52 -21.01 18.93 -9.76
CA LEU A 52 -21.10 17.46 -9.86
C LEU A 52 -19.73 16.80 -10.06
N LEU A 53 -18.87 17.38 -10.93
CA LEU A 53 -17.51 16.88 -11.16
C LEU A 53 -16.60 17.04 -9.94
N ASP A 54 -16.60 18.20 -9.29
CA ASP A 54 -15.80 18.46 -8.09
C ASP A 54 -16.12 17.44 -6.99
N ARG A 55 -17.38 17.02 -6.93
CA ARG A 55 -17.87 16.13 -5.87
C ARG A 55 -17.71 14.64 -6.17
N LEU A 56 -18.01 14.23 -7.41
CA LEU A 56 -18.09 12.82 -7.80
C LEU A 56 -16.89 12.38 -8.66
N GLY A 57 -16.19 13.33 -9.27
CA GLY A 57 -15.28 13.09 -10.37
C GLY A 57 -16.00 12.54 -11.61
N LEU A 58 -15.29 12.50 -12.74
CA LEU A 58 -15.87 12.02 -13.99
C LEU A 58 -16.32 10.55 -13.91
N PHE A 59 -15.59 9.72 -13.16
CA PHE A 59 -15.97 8.33 -12.92
C PHE A 59 -17.27 8.20 -12.14
N GLY A 60 -17.42 8.96 -11.04
CA GLY A 60 -18.64 8.92 -10.23
C GLY A 60 -19.86 9.41 -11.01
N VAL A 61 -19.69 10.41 -11.89
CA VAL A 61 -20.74 10.85 -12.82
C VAL A 61 -21.13 9.72 -13.80
N ARG A 62 -20.16 9.04 -14.42
CA ARG A 62 -20.42 7.91 -15.35
C ARG A 62 -21.17 6.77 -14.67
N LEU A 63 -20.72 6.41 -13.47
CA LEU A 63 -21.35 5.37 -12.67
C LEU A 63 -22.78 5.76 -12.29
N ALA A 64 -22.98 6.99 -11.78
CA ALA A 64 -24.30 7.48 -11.43
C ALA A 64 -25.27 7.41 -12.61
N ILE A 65 -24.83 7.85 -13.79
CA ILE A 65 -25.63 7.81 -15.01
C ILE A 65 -25.97 6.38 -15.42
N SER A 66 -24.99 5.46 -15.38
CA SER A 66 -25.20 4.05 -15.68
C SER A 66 -26.23 3.40 -14.73
N GLU A 67 -26.14 3.67 -13.43
CA GLU A 67 -27.07 3.14 -12.44
C GLU A 67 -28.49 3.70 -12.60
N ILE A 68 -28.61 4.99 -12.93
CA ILE A 68 -29.89 5.63 -13.25
C ILE A 68 -30.50 5.03 -14.53
N GLN A 69 -29.72 4.89 -15.60
CA GLN A 69 -30.18 4.31 -16.88
C GLN A 69 -30.61 2.85 -16.74
N SER A 70 -29.95 2.10 -15.86
CA SER A 70 -30.33 0.72 -15.54
C SER A 70 -31.57 0.59 -14.64
N GLY A 71 -32.07 1.70 -14.10
CA GLY A 71 -33.20 1.74 -13.16
C GLY A 71 -32.89 1.22 -11.76
N ARG A 72 -31.64 0.82 -11.47
CA ARG A 72 -31.25 0.23 -10.17
C ARG A 72 -31.17 1.25 -9.04
N ALA A 73 -30.77 2.48 -9.33
CA ALA A 73 -30.67 3.54 -8.33
C ALA A 73 -31.03 4.91 -8.94
N THR A 74 -32.20 5.44 -8.58
CA THR A 74 -32.75 6.69 -9.14
C THR A 74 -32.98 7.78 -8.09
N THR A 75 -32.73 7.49 -6.81
CA THR A 75 -32.86 8.40 -5.67
C THR A 75 -31.51 8.57 -4.97
N ALA A 76 -31.34 9.66 -4.20
CA ALA A 76 -30.11 9.90 -3.44
C ALA A 76 -29.84 8.80 -2.42
N ALA A 77 -30.90 8.27 -1.78
CA ALA A 77 -30.83 7.17 -0.84
C ALA A 77 -30.37 5.86 -1.48
N ALA A 78 -30.73 5.60 -2.75
CA ALA A 78 -30.31 4.41 -3.47
C ALA A 78 -28.92 4.58 -4.11
N LEU A 79 -28.62 5.77 -4.62
CA LEU A 79 -27.40 6.04 -5.39
C LEU A 79 -26.19 6.31 -4.50
N GLY A 80 -26.39 6.94 -3.33
CA GLY A 80 -25.34 7.22 -2.35
C GLY A 80 -24.53 5.99 -1.94
N PRO A 81 -25.19 4.89 -1.49
CA PRO A 81 -24.50 3.64 -1.15
C PRO A 81 -23.70 3.04 -2.31
N VAL A 82 -24.29 3.00 -3.52
CA VAL A 82 -23.64 2.45 -4.72
C VAL A 82 -22.40 3.25 -5.09
N LEU A 83 -22.50 4.59 -5.04
CA LEU A 83 -21.37 5.49 -5.27
C LEU A 83 -20.29 5.34 -4.20
N VAL A 84 -20.63 5.09 -2.93
CA VAL A 84 -19.63 4.84 -1.88
C VAL A 84 -18.91 3.51 -2.10
N GLU A 85 -19.66 2.46 -2.42
CA GLU A 85 -19.15 1.11 -2.65
C GLU A 85 -18.17 1.06 -3.84
N HIS A 86 -18.51 1.76 -4.92
CA HIS A 86 -17.75 1.79 -6.17
C HIS A 86 -16.84 3.00 -6.30
N SER A 87 -16.96 4.01 -5.42
CA SER A 87 -15.94 5.05 -5.32
C SER A 87 -14.64 4.31 -5.07
N GLY A 88 -13.63 4.58 -5.89
CA GLY A 88 -12.31 3.97 -5.78
C GLY A 88 -11.69 4.12 -4.39
N LEU A 89 -12.33 4.79 -3.42
CA LEU A 89 -12.03 4.80 -2.01
C LEU A 89 -12.18 3.46 -1.29
N THR A 90 -13.10 2.54 -1.65
CA THR A 90 -13.14 1.20 -1.01
C THR A 90 -12.08 0.28 -1.58
N ALA A 91 -11.85 0.34 -2.90
CA ALA A 91 -10.73 -0.33 -3.54
C ALA A 91 -9.40 0.26 -3.07
N LEU A 92 -9.21 1.57 -3.04
CA LEU A 92 -8.05 2.29 -2.52
C LEU A 92 -7.92 2.14 -1.01
N ARG A 93 -9.00 2.12 -0.22
CA ARG A 93 -8.93 1.83 1.23
C ARG A 93 -8.63 0.37 1.47
N ARG A 94 -9.11 -0.58 0.67
CA ARG A 94 -8.67 -1.99 0.73
C ARG A 94 -7.21 -2.11 0.31
N LEU A 95 -6.77 -1.44 -0.75
CA LEU A 95 -5.39 -1.45 -1.25
C LEU A 95 -4.44 -0.70 -0.30
N ILE A 96 -4.87 0.40 0.32
CA ILE A 96 -4.19 1.12 1.40
C ILE A 96 -4.22 0.29 2.68
N THR A 97 -5.31 -0.39 3.02
CA THR A 97 -5.40 -1.20 4.25
C THR A 97 -4.66 -2.53 4.11
N SER A 98 -4.59 -3.12 2.92
CA SER A 98 -3.90 -4.38 2.63
C SER A 98 -2.42 -4.16 2.29
N HIS A 99 -2.06 -3.08 1.57
CA HIS A 99 -0.68 -2.81 1.16
C HIS A 99 0.01 -1.68 1.93
N PHE A 100 -0.73 -0.73 2.53
CA PHE A 100 -0.15 0.46 3.18
C PHE A 100 -0.43 0.60 4.69
N MET A 101 -1.42 -0.02 5.33
CA MET A 101 -1.66 0.12 6.79
C MET A 101 -0.76 -0.76 7.67
N PRO A 102 -0.39 -1.98 7.26
CA PRO A 102 0.70 -2.69 7.92
C PRO A 102 2.00 -1.89 7.80
N ARG A 103 2.27 -1.33 6.61
CA ARG A 103 3.54 -0.64 6.28
C ARG A 103 3.61 0.82 6.71
N ALA A 104 2.53 1.58 6.80
CA ALA A 104 2.54 2.99 7.17
C ALA A 104 2.86 3.16 8.66
N ARG A 105 2.33 2.29 9.53
CA ARG A 105 2.72 2.28 10.94
C ARG A 105 4.17 1.85 11.15
N ILE A 106 4.64 0.89 10.36
CA ILE A 106 6.05 0.45 10.37
C ILE A 106 6.96 1.55 9.81
N LEU A 107 6.58 2.23 8.74
CA LEU A 107 7.34 3.33 8.16
C LEU A 107 7.32 4.56 9.06
N GLN A 108 6.19 4.87 9.71
CA GLN A 108 6.09 5.95 10.69
C GLN A 108 6.92 5.64 11.95
N ALA A 109 6.85 4.42 12.46
CA ALA A 109 7.73 3.98 13.55
C ALA A 109 9.20 3.99 13.13
N ARG A 110 9.54 3.60 11.89
CA ARG A 110 10.90 3.72 11.35
C ARG A 110 11.36 5.17 11.28
N SER A 111 10.53 6.08 10.78
CA SER A 111 10.84 7.51 10.77
C SER A 111 11.04 8.06 12.19
N ALA A 112 10.24 7.59 13.15
CA ALA A 112 10.43 7.91 14.56
C ALA A 112 11.76 7.34 15.11
N LEU A 113 12.11 6.09 14.79
CA LEU A 113 13.39 5.48 15.19
C LEU A 113 14.59 6.22 14.59
N VAL A 114 14.51 6.64 13.32
CA VAL A 114 15.54 7.45 12.66
C VAL A 114 15.68 8.82 13.33
N ALA A 115 14.57 9.48 13.65
CA ALA A 115 14.58 10.75 14.37
C ALA A 115 15.17 10.60 15.78
N LEU A 116 14.80 9.54 16.51
CA LEU A 116 15.33 9.24 17.84
C LEU A 116 16.84 8.96 17.80
N ARG A 117 17.35 8.27 16.78
CA ARG A 117 18.81 8.10 16.57
C ARG A 117 19.53 9.40 16.24
N ALA A 118 18.88 10.29 15.48
CA ALA A 118 19.45 11.61 15.23
C ALA A 118 19.57 12.42 16.54
N ILE A 119 18.54 12.37 17.39
CA ILE A 119 18.55 12.99 18.72
C ILE A 119 19.63 12.35 19.61
N SER A 120 19.69 11.01 19.67
CA SER A 120 20.71 10.27 20.43
C SER A 120 22.13 10.72 20.10
N ARG A 121 22.45 10.84 18.80
CA ARG A 121 23.75 11.36 18.33
C ARG A 121 24.01 12.80 18.72
N GLN A 122 22.99 13.66 18.69
CA GLN A 122 23.11 15.06 19.11
C GLN A 122 23.38 15.20 20.62
N ILE A 123 22.73 14.39 21.46
CA ILE A 123 22.88 14.45 22.92
C ILE A 123 24.09 13.65 23.41
N SER A 124 24.69 12.79 22.58
CA SER A 124 25.83 11.92 22.96
C SER A 124 27.04 12.71 23.48
N SER A 125 27.29 13.92 22.98
CA SER A 125 28.36 14.80 23.45
C SER A 125 28.06 15.51 24.78
N VAL A 126 26.79 15.59 25.17
CA VAL A 126 26.33 16.32 26.37
C VAL A 126 26.01 15.35 27.50
N VAL A 127 25.34 14.22 27.20
CA VAL A 127 24.92 13.22 28.18
C VAL A 127 25.14 11.79 27.64
N PRO A 128 26.40 11.30 27.62
CA PRO A 128 26.76 10.04 26.95
C PRO A 128 26.01 8.80 27.45
N ALA A 129 25.75 8.70 28.76
CA ALA A 129 25.07 7.55 29.36
C ALA A 129 23.61 7.42 28.92
N VAL A 130 22.91 8.55 28.72
CA VAL A 130 21.52 8.58 28.26
C VAL A 130 21.43 8.25 26.78
N ALA A 131 22.38 8.73 25.98
CA ALA A 131 22.48 8.38 24.55
C ALA A 131 22.69 6.87 24.35
N ALA A 132 23.62 6.27 25.11
CA ALA A 132 23.90 4.85 25.03
C ALA A 132 22.69 3.98 25.44
N ASP A 133 21.95 4.37 26.48
CA ASP A 133 20.74 3.65 26.89
C ASP A 133 19.62 3.77 25.84
N LEU A 134 19.43 4.96 25.25
CA LEU A 134 18.46 5.18 24.18
C LEU A 134 18.81 4.33 22.94
N ASP A 135 20.06 4.33 22.49
CA ASP A 135 20.51 3.53 21.35
C ASP A 135 20.23 2.02 21.56
N ARG A 136 20.55 1.51 22.76
CA ARG A 136 20.26 0.12 23.14
C ARG A 136 18.77 -0.21 23.11
N GLN A 137 17.91 0.70 23.59
CA GLN A 137 16.45 0.49 23.56
C GLN A 137 15.91 0.51 22.11
N LEU A 138 16.43 1.39 21.25
CA LEU A 138 16.07 1.44 19.84
C LEU A 138 16.50 0.17 19.10
N GLU A 139 17.70 -0.34 19.38
CA GLU A 139 18.17 -1.63 18.86
C GLU A 139 17.27 -2.80 19.29
N GLN A 140 16.85 -2.84 20.57
CA GLN A 140 15.95 -3.87 21.09
C GLN A 140 14.58 -3.88 20.39
N ILE A 141 14.02 -2.69 20.13
CA ILE A 141 12.73 -2.54 19.43
C ILE A 141 12.84 -3.02 17.98
N GLU A 142 13.92 -2.67 17.29
CA GLU A 142 14.14 -3.12 15.91
C GLU A 142 14.42 -4.62 15.82
N ALA A 143 15.21 -5.16 16.75
CA ALA A 143 15.56 -6.58 16.78
C ALA A 143 14.37 -7.48 17.13
N SER A 144 13.39 -6.97 17.89
CA SER A 144 12.22 -7.73 18.36
C SER A 144 11.08 -7.84 17.35
N THR A 145 11.06 -7.03 16.29
CA THR A 145 9.99 -7.07 15.27
C THR A 145 10.56 -7.46 13.91
N VAL A 146 10.20 -8.65 13.41
CA VAL A 146 10.62 -9.16 12.09
C VAL A 146 10.34 -8.17 10.96
N GLN A 147 9.22 -7.46 11.03
CA GLN A 147 8.84 -6.49 10.00
C GLN A 147 9.72 -5.21 10.02
N PHE A 148 10.23 -4.77 11.18
CA PHE A 148 11.18 -3.66 11.24
C PHE A 148 12.54 -4.07 10.68
N ALA A 149 13.01 -5.26 11.07
CA ALA A 149 14.22 -5.85 10.52
C ALA A 149 14.11 -5.98 8.99
N GLN A 150 12.98 -6.48 8.46
CA GLN A 150 12.72 -6.59 7.01
C GLN A 150 12.83 -5.25 6.28
N VAL A 151 12.22 -4.17 6.81
CA VAL A 151 12.30 -2.84 6.20
C VAL A 151 13.71 -2.24 6.30
N ARG A 152 14.44 -2.52 7.39
CA ARG A 152 15.85 -2.13 7.53
C ARG A 152 16.74 -2.87 6.53
N GLY A 153 16.58 -4.18 6.40
CA GLY A 153 17.25 -5.00 5.40
C GLY A 153 17.01 -4.50 3.98
N ALA A 154 15.75 -4.20 3.63
CA ALA A 154 15.40 -3.61 2.33
C ALA A 154 16.17 -2.30 2.05
N HIS A 155 16.24 -1.41 3.05
CA HIS A 155 16.96 -0.14 2.90
C HIS A 155 18.47 -0.35 2.72
N LEU A 156 19.08 -1.26 3.50
CA LEU A 156 20.52 -1.55 3.43
C LEU A 156 20.92 -2.12 2.06
N VAL A 157 20.08 -3.01 1.50
CA VAL A 157 20.29 -3.59 0.16
C VAL A 157 20.05 -2.53 -0.93
N ALA A 158 19.01 -1.70 -0.79
CA ALA A 158 18.68 -0.66 -1.75
C ALA A 158 19.73 0.46 -1.81
N SER A 159 20.28 0.87 -0.66
CA SER A 159 21.28 1.94 -0.55
C SER A 159 22.69 1.50 -0.96
N GLY A 160 22.93 0.20 -1.11
CA GLY A 160 24.27 -0.35 -1.36
C GLY A 160 25.16 -0.38 -0.13
N ALA A 161 24.58 -0.25 1.08
CA ALA A 161 25.33 -0.38 2.34
C ALA A 161 25.88 -1.80 2.57
N VAL A 162 25.35 -2.79 1.84
CA VAL A 162 25.81 -4.18 1.86
C VAL A 162 26.19 -4.62 0.45
N SER A 163 27.39 -5.20 0.32
CA SER A 163 27.85 -5.82 -0.92
C SER A 163 27.33 -7.24 -1.03
N VAL A 164 26.51 -7.51 -2.04
CA VAL A 164 25.91 -8.83 -2.33
C VAL A 164 26.02 -9.14 -3.82
N SER A 165 26.00 -10.42 -4.19
CA SER A 165 25.95 -10.81 -5.60
C SER A 165 24.64 -10.30 -6.25
N PRO A 166 24.59 -10.08 -7.57
CA PRO A 166 23.36 -9.64 -8.25
C PRO A 166 22.19 -10.61 -8.05
N ALA A 167 22.46 -11.91 -7.97
CA ALA A 167 21.45 -12.93 -7.73
C ALA A 167 20.88 -12.84 -6.31
N ASP A 168 21.76 -12.70 -5.31
CA ASP A 168 21.38 -12.53 -3.91
C ASP A 168 20.62 -11.22 -3.68
N ARG A 169 21.03 -10.14 -4.35
CA ARG A 169 20.32 -8.87 -4.32
C ARG A 169 18.88 -9.02 -4.82
N ALA A 170 18.68 -9.67 -5.96
CA ALA A 170 17.35 -9.89 -6.50
C ALA A 170 16.48 -10.78 -5.59
N GLU A 171 17.08 -11.75 -4.91
CA GLU A 171 16.40 -12.58 -3.91
C GLU A 171 16.00 -11.76 -2.67
N LEU A 172 16.94 -11.01 -2.09
CA LEU A 172 16.71 -10.15 -0.92
C LEU A 172 15.67 -9.06 -1.23
N ASP A 173 15.75 -8.43 -2.41
CA ASP A 173 14.79 -7.43 -2.85
C ASP A 173 13.37 -8.03 -2.91
N ARG A 174 13.19 -9.24 -3.46
CA ARG A 174 11.88 -9.93 -3.46
C ARG A 174 11.43 -10.30 -2.05
N LEU A 175 12.33 -10.87 -1.25
CA LEU A 175 12.04 -11.34 0.11
C LEU A 175 11.63 -10.20 1.03
N PHE A 176 12.25 -9.02 0.89
CA PHE A 176 11.94 -7.86 1.74
C PHE A 176 10.80 -6.99 1.21
N SER A 177 10.48 -7.06 -0.09
CA SER A 177 9.41 -6.26 -0.70
C SER A 177 8.05 -6.96 -0.73
N SER A 178 7.99 -8.29 -0.68
CA SER A 178 6.73 -9.04 -0.73
C SER A 178 6.11 -9.27 0.65
N THR A 179 4.77 -9.21 0.71
CA THR A 179 3.97 -9.69 1.86
C THR A 179 3.36 -11.08 1.62
N GLU A 180 3.32 -11.51 0.36
CA GLU A 180 2.77 -12.82 -0.02
C GLU A 180 3.89 -13.87 0.00
N PRO A 181 3.73 -15.00 0.72
CA PRO A 181 4.74 -16.05 0.83
C PRO A 181 5.28 -16.53 -0.51
N GLY A 182 4.39 -16.83 -1.47
CA GLY A 182 4.80 -17.30 -2.80
C GLY A 182 5.62 -16.25 -3.55
N ALA A 183 5.16 -15.00 -3.57
CA ALA A 183 5.87 -13.92 -4.25
C ALA A 183 7.21 -13.56 -3.59
N ALA A 184 7.32 -13.69 -2.25
CA ALA A 184 8.57 -13.49 -1.53
C ALA A 184 9.64 -14.52 -1.94
N LEU A 185 9.21 -15.73 -2.27
CA LEU A 185 10.06 -16.81 -2.78
C LEU A 185 10.23 -16.80 -4.30
N GLY A 186 9.63 -15.83 -5.01
CA GLY A 186 9.67 -15.76 -6.48
C GLY A 186 8.80 -16.82 -7.18
N MET A 187 7.79 -17.35 -6.50
CA MET A 187 6.90 -18.40 -7.00
C MET A 187 5.49 -17.85 -7.27
N SER A 188 4.89 -18.25 -8.39
CA SER A 188 3.47 -18.00 -8.67
C SER A 188 2.65 -19.27 -8.44
N ALA A 189 1.56 -19.17 -7.68
CA ALA A 189 0.62 -20.27 -7.42
C ALA A 189 1.27 -21.59 -6.93
N ALA A 190 2.28 -21.50 -6.06
CA ALA A 190 2.95 -22.67 -5.52
C ALA A 190 2.10 -23.42 -4.49
N ALA A 191 2.22 -24.75 -4.50
CA ALA A 191 1.66 -25.59 -3.45
C ALA A 191 2.43 -25.40 -2.13
N THR A 192 1.75 -25.66 -1.00
CA THR A 192 2.27 -25.40 0.35
C THR A 192 3.58 -26.14 0.64
N ASP A 193 3.70 -27.37 0.16
CA ASP A 193 4.89 -28.22 0.27
C ASP A 193 6.10 -27.61 -0.46
N GLN A 194 5.88 -27.02 -1.64
CA GLN A 194 6.93 -26.34 -2.39
C GLN A 194 7.37 -25.05 -1.68
N ILE A 195 6.43 -24.28 -1.14
CA ILE A 195 6.74 -23.08 -0.34
C ILE A 195 7.59 -23.47 0.88
N GLN A 196 7.22 -24.56 1.56
CA GLN A 196 7.96 -25.08 2.72
C GLN A 196 9.39 -25.48 2.36
N ALA A 197 9.57 -26.25 1.28
CA ALA A 197 10.88 -26.72 0.84
C ALA A 197 11.81 -25.55 0.46
N VAL A 198 11.30 -24.58 -0.31
CA VAL A 198 12.09 -23.41 -0.72
C VAL A 198 12.41 -22.50 0.47
N ALA A 199 11.46 -22.32 1.41
CA ALA A 199 11.72 -21.55 2.62
C ALA A 199 12.84 -22.18 3.47
N LEU A 200 12.82 -23.50 3.67
CA LEU A 200 13.88 -24.20 4.42
C LEU A 200 15.26 -24.08 3.75
N GLN A 201 15.32 -24.20 2.42
CA GLN A 201 16.56 -24.01 1.67
C GLN A 201 17.11 -22.59 1.85
N GLY A 202 16.24 -21.58 1.76
CA GLY A 202 16.62 -20.20 1.99
C GLY A 202 17.09 -19.95 3.43
N ILE A 203 16.42 -20.50 4.44
CA ILE A 203 16.84 -20.38 5.85
C ILE A 203 18.27 -20.93 6.00
N SER A 204 18.54 -22.13 5.48
CA SER A 204 19.87 -22.71 5.54
C SER A 204 20.90 -21.83 4.84
N LYS A 205 20.60 -21.34 3.64
CA LYS A 205 21.47 -20.46 2.86
C LYS A 205 21.87 -19.22 3.66
N TRP A 206 20.89 -18.46 4.16
CA TRP A 206 21.15 -17.19 4.81
C TRP A 206 21.77 -17.34 6.21
N ARG A 207 21.44 -18.40 6.95
CA ARG A 207 22.12 -18.74 8.21
C ARG A 207 23.59 -19.08 7.98
N SER A 208 23.90 -19.88 6.96
CA SER A 208 25.29 -20.20 6.61
C SER A 208 26.06 -18.96 6.15
N ALA A 209 25.43 -18.08 5.38
CA ALA A 209 26.04 -16.82 4.94
C ALA A 209 26.34 -15.86 6.11
N GLY A 210 25.43 -15.74 7.07
CA GLY A 210 25.61 -14.88 8.25
C GLY A 210 26.55 -15.45 9.32
N ALA A 211 26.88 -16.75 9.25
CA ALA A 211 27.77 -17.41 10.20
C ALA A 211 29.27 -17.23 9.88
N ASP A 212 29.62 -16.60 8.75
CA ASP A 212 31.00 -16.31 8.39
C ASP A 212 31.62 -15.30 9.40
N PRO A 213 32.67 -15.70 10.15
CA PRO A 213 33.31 -14.83 11.14
C PRO A 213 33.95 -13.56 10.55
N LEU A 214 34.22 -13.53 9.24
CA LEU A 214 34.85 -12.40 8.56
C LEU A 214 33.83 -11.51 7.83
N ALA A 215 32.55 -11.83 7.88
CA ALA A 215 31.51 -11.04 7.24
C ALA A 215 31.32 -9.67 7.90
N ASP A 216 31.00 -8.66 7.09
CA ASP A 216 30.65 -7.34 7.59
C ASP A 216 29.40 -7.43 8.51
N PRO A 217 29.37 -6.74 9.66
CA PRO A 217 28.23 -6.78 10.58
C PRO A 217 26.89 -6.41 9.93
N THR A 218 26.90 -5.50 8.96
CA THR A 218 25.71 -5.08 8.20
C THR A 218 25.23 -6.19 7.27
N TYR A 219 26.17 -6.95 6.69
CA TYR A 219 25.86 -8.13 5.88
C TYR A 219 25.26 -9.25 6.75
N VAL A 220 25.85 -9.52 7.92
CA VAL A 220 25.33 -10.50 8.88
C VAL A 220 23.91 -10.14 9.31
N GLU A 221 23.64 -8.86 9.60
CA GLU A 221 22.30 -8.37 9.94
C GLU A 221 21.28 -8.65 8.82
N VAL A 222 21.65 -8.40 7.56
CA VAL A 222 20.78 -8.67 6.40
C VAL A 222 20.51 -10.16 6.25
N CYS A 223 21.53 -11.01 6.42
CA CYS A 223 21.39 -12.46 6.36
C CYS A 223 20.47 -13.01 7.46
N ASP A 224 20.66 -12.57 8.70
CA ASP A 224 19.81 -12.96 9.83
C ASP A 224 18.36 -12.49 9.64
N THR A 225 18.17 -11.29 9.09
CA THR A 225 16.85 -10.76 8.76
C THR A 225 16.17 -11.63 7.70
N ALA A 226 16.88 -11.98 6.63
CA ALA A 226 16.37 -12.85 5.57
C ALA A 226 15.95 -14.22 6.13
N ALA A 227 16.79 -14.84 6.96
CA ALA A 227 16.48 -16.10 7.63
C ALA A 227 15.20 -16.00 8.49
N ARG A 228 15.06 -14.95 9.31
CA ARG A 228 13.86 -14.74 10.14
C ARG A 228 12.58 -14.52 9.33
N VAL A 229 12.67 -13.82 8.20
CA VAL A 229 11.51 -13.64 7.28
C VAL A 229 11.09 -14.99 6.70
N LEU A 230 12.04 -15.83 6.29
CA LEU A 230 11.76 -17.17 5.77
C LEU A 230 11.23 -18.12 6.84
N GLU A 231 11.73 -18.06 8.06
CA GLU A 231 11.19 -18.79 9.22
C GLU A 231 9.72 -18.39 9.48
N SER A 232 9.39 -17.11 9.36
CA SER A 232 8.02 -16.62 9.48
C SER A 232 7.12 -17.13 8.35
N ILE A 233 7.61 -17.13 7.11
CA ILE A 233 6.91 -17.72 5.95
C ILE A 233 6.63 -19.21 6.19
N TYR A 234 7.66 -19.96 6.59
CA TYR A 234 7.56 -21.38 6.88
C TYR A 234 6.54 -21.65 8.00
N GLY A 235 6.64 -20.95 9.13
CA GLY A 235 5.69 -21.07 10.24
C GLY A 235 4.24 -20.78 9.84
N ALA A 236 4.02 -19.79 8.98
CA ALA A 236 2.68 -19.46 8.48
C ALA A 236 2.09 -20.55 7.55
N THR A 237 2.90 -21.40 6.92
CA THR A 237 2.38 -22.55 6.17
C THR A 237 1.91 -23.68 7.08
N LEU A 238 2.59 -23.91 8.20
CA LEU A 238 2.22 -24.93 9.18
C LEU A 238 0.92 -24.59 9.94
N ALA A 239 0.63 -23.30 10.12
CA ALA A 239 -0.63 -22.86 10.75
C ALA A 239 -1.87 -23.02 9.84
N ARG A 240 -1.68 -23.33 8.55
CA ARG A 240 -2.75 -23.49 7.55
C ARG A 240 -3.01 -24.94 7.13
N SER A 241 -2.21 -25.88 7.60
CA SER A 241 -2.37 -27.34 7.43
C SER A 241 -3.13 -27.94 8.61
#